data_AF-A0A7S1ZMC6-F1
#
_entry.id   AF-A0A7S1ZMC6-F1
#
_cell.length_a   1.000
_cell.length_b   1.000
_cell.length_c   1.000
_cell.angle_alpha   90.00
_cell.angle_beta   90.00
_cell.angle_gamma   90.00
#
_symmetry.space_group_name_H-M   'P 1'
#
loop_
_entity.id
_entity.type
_entity.pdbx_description
1 polymer ?
#
loop_
_entity_poly.entity_id
_entity_poly.type
_entity_poly.pdbx_seq_one_letter_code
_entity_poly.pdbx_strand_id
1 'polypeptide(L)'
;MTPFIALLFLFSSANAFAPSQYGHYRIAHTCQAKKGDDVEQQQAFPVGTFVEFVEKKRVHIGKILSVEHKSNGGARYDVDSGGKHYGIADKAVSFAMPCPNTPGQALKLYQQFEEAQQISEKEIQVKLDISAELLVMAWEEAIEEDESHEVTPDSLIELIHSHKGSAIEKYMAWKLLRSDMAHVFFKDLKNHGRVVAFKAKAPKAVEAAKDQFCQTRVDEEICFT
;
A
#
# COMPACT_ATOMS: atom_id res chain seq x y z
N MET A 1 8.60 33.21 75.19
CA MET A 1 8.53 33.51 73.73
C MET A 1 9.24 32.37 73.00
N THR A 2 8.43 31.52 72.37
CA THR A 2 8.66 30.53 71.30
C THR A 2 10.08 30.11 70.88
N PRO A 3 10.40 28.79 70.87
CA PRO A 3 11.46 28.22 70.04
C PRO A 3 10.95 27.87 68.63
N PHE A 4 11.70 28.22 67.60
CA PHE A 4 11.43 27.86 66.20
C PHE A 4 12.04 26.49 65.89
N ILE A 5 11.20 25.55 65.44
CA ILE A 5 11.55 24.21 64.99
C ILE A 5 11.93 24.30 63.51
N ALA A 6 13.15 23.91 63.15
CA ALA A 6 13.58 23.74 61.76
C ALA A 6 13.28 22.31 61.29
N LEU A 7 12.35 22.19 60.33
CA LEU A 7 11.92 20.94 59.72
C LEU A 7 12.92 20.52 58.63
N LEU A 8 13.47 19.30 58.73
CA LEU A 8 14.23 18.63 57.68
C LEU A 8 13.29 18.11 56.59
N PHE A 9 13.51 18.52 55.34
CA PHE A 9 12.94 17.84 54.16
C PHE A 9 14.05 17.10 53.41
N LEU A 10 14.07 15.79 53.55
CA LEU A 10 14.81 14.87 52.69
C LEU A 10 13.92 14.52 51.50
N PHE A 11 14.29 14.97 50.29
CA PHE A 11 13.72 14.43 49.06
C PHE A 11 14.60 13.27 48.57
N SER A 12 14.13 12.04 48.81
CA SER A 12 14.56 10.85 48.09
C SER A 12 13.80 10.77 46.76
N SER A 13 14.50 10.89 45.64
CA SER A 13 13.98 10.49 44.33
C SER A 13 14.61 9.16 43.95
N ALA A 14 13.87 8.08 44.22
CA ALA A 14 14.11 6.78 43.65
C ALA A 14 13.59 6.78 42.20
N ASN A 15 14.49 6.72 41.22
CA ASN A 15 14.11 6.40 39.84
C ASN A 15 13.78 4.91 39.76
N ALA A 16 12.48 4.61 39.75
CA ALA A 16 11.95 3.29 39.47
C ALA A 16 12.20 2.95 37.98
N PHE A 17 13.06 1.96 37.76
CA PHE A 17 13.18 1.24 36.50
C PHE A 17 11.87 0.47 36.28
N ALA A 18 11.03 0.92 35.37
CA ALA A 18 9.84 0.19 34.93
C ALA A 18 10.24 -0.86 33.88
N PRO A 19 9.89 -2.14 34.04
CA PRO A 19 10.07 -3.13 33.00
C PRO A 19 9.07 -2.90 31.87
N SER A 20 9.59 -2.86 30.63
CA SER A 20 8.83 -2.88 29.38
C SER A 20 7.92 -4.10 29.32
N GLN A 21 6.61 -3.86 29.31
CA GLN A 21 5.63 -4.90 29.04
C GLN A 21 5.60 -5.18 27.53
N TYR A 22 6.31 -6.22 27.09
CA TYR A 22 6.03 -6.87 25.82
C TYR A 22 4.67 -7.58 25.94
N GLY A 23 3.61 -6.90 25.53
CA GLY A 23 2.29 -7.49 25.35
C GLY A 23 2.31 -8.47 24.19
N HIS A 24 2.32 -9.77 24.50
CA HIS A 24 2.01 -10.84 23.57
C HIS A 24 0.53 -10.71 23.13
N TYR A 25 0.26 -10.01 22.02
CA TYR A 25 -1.04 -10.06 21.37
C TYR A 25 -1.11 -11.28 20.44
N ARG A 26 -1.76 -12.35 20.89
CA ARG A 26 -2.18 -13.48 20.05
C ARG A 26 -3.43 -13.07 19.27
N ILE A 27 -3.27 -12.59 18.04
CA ILE A 27 -4.40 -12.46 17.11
C ILE A 27 -4.43 -13.72 16.24
N ALA A 28 -5.50 -14.51 16.41
CA ALA A 28 -5.77 -15.65 15.55
C ALA A 28 -6.37 -15.15 14.23
N HIS A 29 -5.54 -15.05 13.18
CA HIS A 29 -6.01 -14.70 11.84
C HIS A 29 -6.55 -15.95 11.13
N THR A 30 -7.83 -16.27 11.32
CA THR A 30 -8.55 -17.20 10.43
C THR A 30 -9.31 -16.40 9.36
N CYS A 31 -9.18 -16.80 8.10
CA CYS A 31 -9.83 -16.19 6.93
C CYS A 31 -10.85 -17.22 6.41
N GLN A 32 -12.15 -16.95 6.56
CA GLN A 32 -13.21 -17.77 5.95
C GLN A 32 -13.96 -16.92 4.92
N ALA A 33 -13.97 -17.36 3.67
CA ALA A 33 -14.76 -16.75 2.60
C ALA A 33 -16.13 -17.44 2.50
N LYS A 34 -17.22 -16.66 2.48
CA LYS A 34 -18.56 -17.11 2.08
C LYS A 34 -18.91 -16.49 0.71
N LYS A 35 -19.47 -17.30 -0.20
CA LYS A 35 -19.84 -16.92 -1.57
C LYS A 35 -21.35 -16.68 -1.66
N GLY A 36 -21.77 -15.64 -2.38
CA GLY A 36 -23.19 -15.31 -2.66
C GLY A 36 -23.34 -14.68 -4.06
N ASP A 37 -24.50 -14.91 -4.69
CA ASP A 37 -24.84 -14.78 -6.12
C ASP A 37 -25.09 -13.35 -6.68
N ASP A 38 -25.08 -13.30 -8.02
CA ASP A 38 -25.01 -12.20 -8.99
C ASP A 38 -26.03 -11.04 -8.92
N VAL A 39 -25.47 -9.82 -8.95
CA VAL A 39 -25.83 -8.68 -9.81
C VAL A 39 -24.48 -8.04 -10.17
N GLU A 40 -24.28 -7.46 -11.37
CA GLU A 40 -23.07 -6.68 -11.75
C GLU A 40 -22.90 -5.42 -10.86
N GLN A 41 -22.68 -5.65 -9.58
CA GLN A 41 -22.12 -4.75 -8.60
C GLN A 41 -20.62 -5.00 -8.67
N GLN A 42 -19.84 -3.92 -8.66
CA GLN A 42 -18.42 -3.98 -8.41
C GLN A 42 -18.16 -4.95 -7.26
N GLN A 43 -17.50 -6.08 -7.55
CA GLN A 43 -17.34 -7.15 -6.57
C GLN A 43 -16.68 -6.56 -5.33
N ALA A 44 -17.45 -6.50 -4.24
CA ALA A 44 -16.94 -6.04 -2.97
C ALA A 44 -15.81 -6.97 -2.53
N PHE A 45 -14.78 -6.41 -1.91
CA PHE A 45 -13.68 -7.24 -1.44
C PHE A 45 -14.21 -8.21 -0.37
N PRO A 46 -13.88 -9.51 -0.48
CA PRO A 46 -14.39 -10.49 0.47
C PRO A 46 -13.81 -10.26 1.86
N VAL A 47 -14.55 -10.71 2.87
CA VAL A 47 -14.08 -10.73 4.26
C VAL A 47 -12.74 -11.49 4.34
N GLY A 48 -11.80 -10.92 5.07
CA GLY A 48 -10.47 -11.45 5.26
C GLY A 48 -9.41 -10.86 4.34
N THR A 49 -9.78 -10.14 3.28
CA THR A 49 -8.84 -9.43 2.38
C THR A 49 -7.97 -8.45 3.16
N PHE A 50 -6.68 -8.39 2.84
CA PHE A 50 -5.78 -7.34 3.35
C PHE A 50 -5.84 -6.13 2.45
N VAL A 51 -5.91 -4.94 3.04
CA VAL A 51 -6.11 -3.68 2.33
C VAL A 51 -5.19 -2.59 2.85
N GLU A 52 -4.71 -1.76 1.93
CA GLU A 52 -4.21 -0.43 2.24
C GLU A 52 -5.35 0.58 2.02
N PHE A 53 -5.56 1.46 2.99
CA PHE A 53 -6.62 2.48 2.91
C PHE A 53 -6.19 3.82 3.48
N VAL A 54 -6.87 4.88 3.06
CA VAL A 54 -6.63 6.25 3.54
C VAL A 54 -7.76 6.70 4.45
N GLU A 55 -7.43 7.01 5.70
CA GLU A 55 -8.36 7.60 6.68
C GLU A 55 -7.76 8.93 7.17
N LYS A 56 -8.49 10.04 7.00
CA LYS A 56 -8.06 11.39 7.44
C LYS A 56 -6.61 11.75 7.03
N LYS A 57 -6.26 11.46 5.77
CA LYS A 57 -4.92 11.67 5.16
C LYS A 57 -3.81 10.76 5.69
N ARG A 58 -4.11 9.77 6.54
CA ARG A 58 -3.15 8.77 6.99
C ARG A 58 -3.39 7.47 6.24
N VAL A 59 -2.30 6.84 5.85
CA VAL A 59 -2.31 5.53 5.18
C VAL A 59 -2.24 4.44 6.24
N HIS A 60 -3.13 3.48 6.17
CA HIS A 60 -3.24 2.36 7.09
C HIS A 60 -3.27 1.05 6.31
N ILE A 61 -2.80 -0.02 6.94
CA ILE A 61 -2.99 -1.39 6.48
C ILE A 61 -3.90 -2.11 7.48
N GLY A 62 -4.79 -2.94 6.98
CA GLY A 62 -5.63 -3.77 7.83
C GLY A 62 -6.32 -4.92 7.10
N LYS A 63 -7.12 -5.68 7.85
CA LYS A 63 -7.90 -6.81 7.37
C LYS A 63 -9.38 -6.48 7.40
N ILE A 64 -10.09 -6.75 6.31
CA ILE A 64 -11.57 -6.61 6.26
C ILE A 64 -12.20 -7.67 7.19
N LEU A 65 -12.99 -7.21 8.16
CA LEU A 65 -13.76 -8.06 9.07
C LEU A 65 -15.20 -8.26 8.60
N SER A 66 -15.83 -7.21 8.07
CA SER A 66 -17.19 -7.27 7.56
C SER A 66 -17.38 -6.34 6.35
N VAL A 67 -18.37 -6.69 5.53
CA VAL A 67 -18.77 -5.94 4.34
C VAL A 67 -20.24 -5.59 4.47
N GLU A 68 -20.56 -4.31 4.35
CA GLU A 68 -21.93 -3.82 4.30
C GLU A 68 -22.24 -3.30 2.89
N HIS A 69 -23.20 -3.94 2.22
CA HIS A 69 -23.68 -3.50 0.92
C HIS A 69 -24.75 -2.44 1.08
N LYS A 70 -24.60 -1.32 0.39
CA LYS A 70 -25.59 -0.26 0.33
C LYS A 70 -26.58 -0.52 -0.80
N SER A 71 -27.79 0.02 -0.64
CA SER A 71 -28.84 -0.02 -1.66
C SER A 71 -28.46 0.63 -3.00
N ASN A 72 -27.42 1.48 -3.02
CA ASN A 72 -26.89 2.11 -4.22
C ASN A 72 -25.76 1.31 -4.92
N GLY A 73 -25.54 0.06 -4.51
CA GLY A 73 -24.50 -0.81 -5.08
C GLY A 73 -23.07 -0.55 -4.56
N GLY A 74 -22.88 0.41 -3.64
CA GLY A 74 -21.59 0.64 -3.00
C GLY A 74 -21.36 -0.25 -1.78
N ALA A 75 -20.09 -0.49 -1.43
CA ALA A 75 -19.70 -1.22 -0.21
C ALA A 75 -19.10 -0.29 0.87
N ARG A 76 -19.31 -0.66 2.15
CA ARG A 76 -18.50 -0.21 3.29
C ARG A 76 -17.83 -1.41 3.94
N TYR A 77 -16.63 -1.17 4.45
CA TYR A 77 -15.82 -2.20 5.10
C TYR A 77 -15.59 -1.80 6.55
N ASP A 78 -15.73 -2.76 7.47
CA ASP A 78 -15.08 -2.68 8.78
C ASP A 78 -13.71 -3.33 8.67
N VAL A 79 -12.66 -2.59 9.00
CA VAL A 79 -11.27 -3.01 8.84
C VAL A 79 -10.56 -2.98 10.18
N ASP A 80 -9.97 -4.11 10.58
CA ASP A 80 -9.08 -4.19 11.73
C ASP A 80 -7.65 -3.85 11.31
N SER A 81 -7.07 -2.85 11.95
CA SER A 81 -5.69 -2.43 11.79
C SER A 81 -5.04 -2.35 13.16
N GLY A 82 -4.32 -3.42 13.54
CA GLY A 82 -3.62 -3.51 14.82
C GLY A 82 -4.53 -3.46 16.05
N GLY A 83 -5.74 -4.05 15.98
CA GLY A 83 -6.72 -4.05 17.06
C GLY A 83 -7.64 -2.82 17.09
N LYS A 84 -7.49 -1.90 16.14
CA LYS A 84 -8.37 -0.75 15.97
C LYS A 84 -9.24 -0.92 14.73
N HIS A 85 -10.54 -0.68 14.91
CA HIS A 85 -11.55 -0.80 13.88
C HIS A 85 -11.75 0.51 13.12
N TYR A 86 -11.89 0.39 11.80
CA TYR A 86 -12.11 1.50 10.89
C TYR A 86 -13.25 1.18 9.93
N GLY A 87 -14.34 1.95 10.02
CA GLY A 87 -15.45 1.88 9.07
C GLY A 87 -15.18 2.71 7.82
N ILE A 88 -14.62 2.12 6.77
CA ILE A 88 -14.19 2.82 5.54
C ILE A 88 -15.18 2.63 4.39
N ALA A 89 -15.18 3.58 3.45
CA ALA A 89 -15.92 3.45 2.19
C ALA A 89 -15.05 2.74 1.14
N ASP A 90 -15.67 2.10 0.14
CA ASP A 90 -14.93 1.37 -0.90
C ASP A 90 -13.83 2.21 -1.59
N LYS A 91 -14.15 3.45 -1.94
CA LYS A 91 -13.20 4.41 -2.55
C LYS A 91 -12.00 4.79 -1.68
N ALA A 92 -12.03 4.47 -0.39
CA ALA A 92 -10.91 4.76 0.52
C ALA A 92 -9.84 3.65 0.47
N VAL A 93 -10.15 2.49 -0.14
CA VAL A 93 -9.19 1.41 -0.36
C VAL A 93 -8.31 1.78 -1.55
N SER A 94 -7.01 1.87 -1.29
CA SER A 94 -5.98 2.17 -2.31
C SER A 94 -5.48 0.90 -2.98
N PHE A 95 -5.28 -0.17 -2.20
CA PHE A 95 -4.75 -1.45 -2.66
C PHE A 95 -5.39 -2.59 -1.87
N ALA A 96 -5.56 -3.75 -2.51
CA ALA A 96 -6.11 -4.94 -1.88
C ALA A 96 -5.37 -6.20 -2.34
N MET A 97 -5.15 -7.14 -1.42
CA MET A 97 -4.59 -8.46 -1.72
C MET A 97 -5.31 -9.57 -0.93
N PRO A 98 -5.48 -10.76 -1.52
CA PRO A 98 -6.12 -11.87 -0.84
C PRO A 98 -5.30 -12.35 0.37
N CYS A 99 -5.99 -12.71 1.45
CA CYS A 99 -5.39 -13.36 2.61
C CYS A 99 -5.15 -14.85 2.30
N PRO A 100 -3.95 -15.40 2.56
CA PRO A 100 -3.69 -16.83 2.51
C PRO A 100 -4.60 -17.62 3.46
N ASN A 101 -4.95 -18.84 3.07
CA ASN A 101 -5.87 -19.68 3.86
C ASN A 101 -5.27 -20.17 5.19
N THR A 102 -3.94 -20.16 5.33
CA THR A 102 -3.28 -20.64 6.55
C THR A 102 -2.90 -19.47 7.47
N PRO A 103 -3.19 -19.55 8.79
CA PRO A 103 -2.92 -18.44 9.72
C PRO A 103 -1.45 -18.01 9.76
N GLY A 104 -0.51 -18.95 9.65
CA GLY A 104 0.93 -18.65 9.65
C GLY A 104 1.39 -17.88 8.40
N GLN A 105 0.90 -18.26 7.22
CA GLN A 105 1.21 -17.53 5.99
C GLN A 105 0.51 -16.16 5.96
N ALA A 106 -0.72 -16.08 6.48
CA ALA A 106 -1.43 -14.82 6.59
C ALA A 106 -0.70 -13.82 7.49
N LEU A 107 -0.21 -14.26 8.65
CA LEU A 107 0.59 -13.41 9.54
C LEU A 107 1.90 -12.96 8.87
N LYS A 108 2.63 -13.89 8.22
CA LYS A 108 3.86 -13.55 7.50
C LYS A 108 3.60 -12.53 6.39
N LEU A 109 2.55 -12.74 5.59
CA LEU A 109 2.19 -11.82 4.52
C LEU A 109 1.81 -10.44 5.07
N TYR A 110 1.06 -10.40 6.17
CA TYR A 110 0.69 -9.15 6.82
C TYR A 110 1.91 -8.38 7.32
N GLN A 111 2.87 -9.06 7.96
CA GLN A 111 4.15 -8.45 8.37
C GLN A 111 4.94 -7.92 7.17
N GLN A 112 5.06 -8.70 6.09
CA GLN A 112 5.72 -8.26 4.87
C GLN A 112 5.01 -7.05 4.24
N PHE A 113 3.68 -6.97 4.37
CA PHE A 113 2.89 -5.85 3.86
C PHE A 113 3.14 -4.58 4.67
N GLU A 114 3.15 -4.67 6.02
CA GLU A 114 3.53 -3.56 6.90
C GLU A 114 4.95 -3.08 6.63
N GLU A 115 5.90 -4.00 6.46
CA GLU A 115 7.27 -3.67 6.09
C GLU A 115 7.30 -2.93 4.74
N ALA A 116 6.69 -3.49 3.70
CA ALA A 116 6.67 -2.91 2.34
C ALA A 116 6.04 -1.51 2.30
N GLN A 117 5.06 -1.25 3.17
CA GLN A 117 4.42 0.06 3.28
C GLN A 117 5.42 1.17 3.64
N GLN A 118 6.39 0.86 4.51
CA GLN A 118 7.34 1.82 5.06
C GLN A 118 8.58 2.02 4.18
N ILE A 119 8.82 1.14 3.21
CA ILE A 119 9.98 1.20 2.32
C ILE A 119 9.93 2.46 1.44
N SER A 120 11.07 3.10 1.20
CA SER A 120 11.16 4.23 0.28
C SER A 120 11.04 3.82 -1.18
N GLU A 121 10.70 4.74 -2.08
CA GLU A 121 10.62 4.46 -3.53
C GLU A 121 11.94 3.95 -4.11
N LYS A 122 13.09 4.48 -3.64
CA LYS A 122 14.42 4.05 -4.09
C LYS A 122 14.74 2.62 -3.65
N GLU A 123 14.41 2.27 -2.41
CA GLU A 123 14.59 0.90 -1.92
C GLU A 123 13.63 -0.09 -2.62
N ILE A 124 12.42 0.36 -3.03
CA ILE A 124 11.52 -0.47 -3.85
C ILE A 124 12.14 -0.79 -5.20
N GLN A 125 12.75 0.19 -5.87
CA GLN A 125 13.48 -0.04 -7.14
C GLN A 125 14.56 -1.09 -6.96
N VAL A 126 15.37 -0.98 -5.91
CA VAL A 126 16.43 -1.96 -5.61
C VAL A 126 15.87 -3.34 -5.26
N LYS A 127 14.79 -3.41 -4.47
CA LYS A 127 14.19 -4.71 -4.09
C LYS A 127 13.49 -5.42 -5.23
N LEU A 128 12.90 -4.65 -6.14
CA LEU A 128 12.27 -5.19 -7.34
C LEU A 128 13.27 -5.34 -8.49
N ASP A 129 14.48 -4.81 -8.39
CA ASP A 129 15.43 -4.76 -9.52
C ASP A 129 14.84 -4.05 -10.76
N ILE A 130 14.09 -2.96 -10.53
CA ILE A 130 13.47 -2.15 -11.60
C ILE A 130 14.13 -0.78 -11.65
N SER A 131 14.94 -0.56 -12.69
CA SER A 131 15.59 0.72 -13.01
C SER A 131 14.69 1.64 -13.86
N ALA A 132 15.13 2.89 -14.06
CA ALA A 132 14.45 3.83 -14.95
C ALA A 132 14.42 3.30 -16.40
N GLU A 133 15.50 2.67 -16.87
CA GLU A 133 15.58 2.06 -18.20
C GLU A 133 14.55 0.94 -18.39
N LEU A 134 14.36 0.09 -17.37
CA LEU A 134 13.34 -0.97 -17.41
C LEU A 134 11.91 -0.39 -17.47
N LEU A 135 11.66 0.77 -16.84
CA LEU A 135 10.38 1.47 -16.96
C LEU A 135 10.18 2.09 -18.35
N VAL A 136 11.24 2.55 -19.00
CA VAL A 136 11.19 3.03 -20.40
C VAL A 136 10.80 1.86 -21.31
N MET A 137 11.48 0.71 -21.20
CA MET A 137 11.14 -0.46 -22.01
C MET A 137 9.72 -0.96 -21.76
N ALA A 138 9.27 -0.98 -20.50
CA ALA A 138 7.89 -1.33 -20.17
C ALA A 138 6.88 -0.33 -20.75
N TRP A 139 7.25 0.94 -20.86
CA TRP A 139 6.44 1.96 -21.50
C TRP A 139 6.40 1.79 -23.03
N GLU A 140 7.55 1.54 -23.66
CA GLU A 140 7.69 1.27 -25.11
C GLU A 140 6.86 0.06 -25.53
N GLU A 141 6.99 -1.07 -24.83
CA GLU A 141 6.18 -2.27 -25.07
C GLU A 141 4.68 -1.97 -24.98
N ALA A 142 4.27 -1.25 -23.91
CA ALA A 142 2.87 -0.93 -23.69
C ALA A 142 2.29 0.03 -24.75
N ILE A 143 3.08 0.89 -25.39
CA ILE A 143 2.60 1.74 -26.49
C ILE A 143 2.61 1.04 -27.84
N GLU A 144 3.42 0.00 -28.03
CA GLU A 144 3.44 -0.84 -29.23
C GLU A 144 2.29 -1.85 -29.25
N GLU A 145 1.82 -2.32 -28.09
CA GLU A 145 0.60 -3.15 -28.01
C GLU A 145 -0.68 -2.33 -28.28
N ASP A 146 -1.27 -2.53 -29.46
CA ASP A 146 -2.45 -1.79 -29.97
C ASP A 146 -3.75 -1.95 -29.15
N GLU A 147 -3.84 -2.89 -28.21
CA GLU A 147 -5.14 -3.29 -27.63
C GLU A 147 -5.54 -2.61 -26.31
N SER A 148 -4.60 -2.13 -25.47
CA SER A 148 -4.98 -1.52 -24.19
C SER A 148 -4.10 -0.37 -23.71
N HIS A 149 -2.79 -0.39 -23.99
CA HIS A 149 -1.80 0.47 -23.33
C HIS A 149 -1.88 0.43 -21.79
N GLU A 150 -2.44 -0.63 -21.22
CA GLU A 150 -2.67 -0.78 -19.78
C GLU A 150 -1.58 -1.65 -19.16
N VAL A 151 -0.90 -1.09 -18.18
CA VAL A 151 0.09 -1.78 -17.34
C VAL A 151 -0.51 -1.99 -15.96
N THR A 152 -0.53 -3.22 -15.51
CA THR A 152 -0.89 -3.59 -14.14
C THR A 152 0.37 -3.91 -13.34
N PRO A 153 0.33 -3.88 -12.00
CA PRO A 153 1.48 -4.31 -11.20
C PRO A 153 1.91 -5.76 -11.47
N ASP A 154 0.97 -6.63 -11.87
CA ASP A 154 1.28 -8.02 -12.23
C ASP A 154 1.98 -8.09 -13.58
N SER A 155 1.43 -7.40 -14.60
CA SER A 155 2.01 -7.41 -15.94
C SER A 155 3.37 -6.73 -15.99
N LEU A 156 3.63 -5.71 -15.16
CA LEU A 156 4.97 -5.12 -15.04
C LEU A 156 6.00 -6.14 -14.54
N ILE A 157 5.66 -6.90 -13.50
CA ILE A 157 6.56 -7.92 -12.94
C ILE A 157 6.75 -9.07 -13.93
N GLU A 158 5.70 -9.48 -14.61
CA GLU A 158 5.76 -10.53 -15.63
C GLU A 158 6.61 -10.10 -16.83
N LEU A 159 6.47 -8.86 -17.29
CA LEU A 159 7.25 -8.30 -18.40
C LEU A 159 8.75 -8.24 -18.07
N ILE A 160 9.10 -7.71 -16.89
CA ILE A 160 10.51 -7.48 -16.53
C ILE A 160 11.20 -8.78 -16.08
N HIS A 161 10.53 -9.60 -15.26
CA HIS A 161 11.15 -10.76 -14.61
C HIS A 161 10.67 -12.11 -15.13
N SER A 162 9.79 -12.15 -16.13
CA SER A 162 9.29 -13.39 -16.74
C SER A 162 8.68 -14.38 -15.74
N HIS A 163 8.09 -13.90 -14.64
CA HIS A 163 7.38 -14.73 -13.66
C HIS A 163 6.17 -13.99 -13.10
N LYS A 164 5.23 -14.77 -12.54
CA LYS A 164 4.04 -14.21 -11.90
C LYS A 164 4.40 -13.59 -10.55
N GLY A 165 4.11 -12.29 -10.39
CA GLY A 165 4.42 -11.57 -9.16
C GLY A 165 3.72 -12.17 -7.92
N SER A 166 4.44 -12.25 -6.82
CA SER A 166 3.86 -12.51 -5.49
C SER A 166 2.98 -11.34 -5.03
N ALA A 167 2.16 -11.56 -4.01
CA ALA A 167 1.28 -10.50 -3.48
C ALA A 167 2.05 -9.25 -3.02
N ILE A 168 3.26 -9.43 -2.47
CA ILE A 168 4.10 -8.32 -2.01
C ILE A 168 4.82 -7.65 -3.18
N GLU A 169 5.31 -8.40 -4.18
CA GLU A 169 5.87 -7.82 -5.39
C GLU A 169 4.85 -6.97 -6.13
N LYS A 170 3.60 -7.45 -6.27
CA LYS A 170 2.50 -6.66 -6.85
C LYS A 170 2.23 -5.38 -6.07
N TYR A 171 2.29 -5.43 -4.73
CA TYR A 171 2.11 -4.22 -3.92
C TYR A 171 3.28 -3.23 -4.10
N MET A 172 4.51 -3.71 -4.07
CA MET A 172 5.69 -2.87 -4.30
C MET A 172 5.68 -2.27 -5.72
N ALA A 173 5.32 -3.06 -6.74
CA ALA A 173 5.18 -2.62 -8.12
C ALA A 173 4.06 -1.59 -8.27
N TRP A 174 2.92 -1.79 -7.59
CA TRP A 174 1.85 -0.79 -7.55
C TRP A 174 2.31 0.53 -6.93
N LYS A 175 3.09 0.47 -5.84
CA LYS A 175 3.66 1.66 -5.20
C LYS A 175 4.70 2.34 -6.09
N LEU A 176 5.54 1.56 -6.78
CA LEU A 176 6.51 2.06 -7.77
C LEU A 176 5.81 2.77 -8.93
N LEU A 177 4.76 2.18 -9.50
CA LEU A 177 3.97 2.77 -10.59
C LEU A 177 3.25 4.08 -10.20
N ARG A 178 3.11 4.35 -8.89
CA ARG A 178 2.59 5.60 -8.34
C ARG A 178 3.66 6.60 -7.92
N SER A 179 4.93 6.27 -8.08
CA SER A 179 6.04 7.19 -7.82
C SER A 179 6.09 8.31 -8.86
N ASP A 180 6.71 9.43 -8.50
CA ASP A 180 6.90 10.56 -9.42
C ASP A 180 7.65 10.14 -10.70
N MET A 181 8.60 9.19 -10.58
CA MET A 181 9.38 8.68 -11.70
C MET A 181 8.53 7.84 -12.66
N ALA A 182 7.75 6.88 -12.15
CA ALA A 182 6.87 6.10 -13.01
C ALA A 182 5.75 6.97 -13.61
N HIS A 183 5.31 8.01 -12.90
CA HIS A 183 4.36 9.00 -13.40
C HIS A 183 4.90 9.87 -14.54
N VAL A 184 6.19 9.77 -14.89
CA VAL A 184 6.69 10.32 -16.17
C VAL A 184 6.09 9.56 -17.35
N PHE A 185 6.05 8.23 -17.27
CA PHE A 185 5.63 7.32 -18.35
C PHE A 185 4.17 6.89 -18.27
N PHE A 186 3.64 6.75 -17.05
CA PHE A 186 2.33 6.15 -16.80
C PHE A 186 1.37 7.13 -16.13
N LYS A 187 0.07 6.90 -16.31
CA LYS A 187 -1.00 7.65 -15.66
C LYS A 187 -1.95 6.70 -14.95
N ASP A 188 -2.33 7.02 -13.71
CA ASP A 188 -3.34 6.27 -12.96
C ASP A 188 -4.64 6.09 -13.77
N LEU A 189 -5.03 4.83 -13.99
CA LEU A 189 -6.36 4.47 -14.49
C LEU A 189 -7.25 4.15 -13.30
N LYS A 190 -8.21 5.04 -13.04
CA LYS A 190 -9.10 4.93 -11.90
C LYS A 190 -10.43 4.32 -12.31
N ASN A 191 -10.82 3.26 -11.62
CA ASN A 191 -12.16 2.70 -11.70
C ASN A 191 -12.87 2.90 -10.36
N HIS A 192 -14.02 3.57 -10.37
CA HIS A 192 -14.79 3.95 -9.17
C HIS A 192 -13.97 4.63 -8.05
N GLY A 193 -12.95 5.40 -8.44
CA GLY A 193 -12.08 6.15 -7.52
C GLY A 193 -10.86 5.38 -7.00
N ARG A 194 -10.68 4.11 -7.39
CA ARG A 194 -9.52 3.27 -7.04
C ARG A 194 -8.60 3.12 -8.24
N VAL A 195 -7.28 3.11 -8.02
CA VAL A 195 -6.30 2.87 -9.09
C VAL A 195 -6.25 1.37 -9.36
N VAL A 196 -6.71 0.94 -10.54
CA VAL A 196 -6.77 -0.49 -10.92
C VAL A 196 -5.66 -0.88 -11.88
N ALA A 197 -5.24 0.05 -12.73
CA ALA A 197 -4.17 -0.13 -13.70
C ALA A 197 -3.53 1.24 -13.99
N PHE A 198 -2.53 1.24 -14.86
CA PHE A 198 -1.79 2.41 -15.26
C PHE A 198 -1.75 2.48 -16.78
N LYS A 199 -2.14 3.61 -17.35
CA LYS A 199 -2.12 3.79 -18.80
C LYS A 199 -0.79 4.38 -19.23
N ALA A 200 -0.13 3.77 -20.22
CA ALA A 200 1.04 4.33 -20.86
C ALA A 200 0.69 5.66 -21.54
N LYS A 201 1.52 6.69 -21.31
CA LYS A 201 1.33 8.01 -21.91
C LYS A 201 1.82 8.02 -23.35
N ALA A 202 1.25 8.91 -24.16
CA ALA A 202 1.77 9.14 -25.51
C ALA A 202 3.20 9.74 -25.45
N PRO A 203 4.07 9.48 -26.44
CA PRO A 203 5.47 9.97 -26.45
C PRO A 203 5.62 11.46 -26.14
N LYS A 204 4.79 12.30 -26.78
CA LYS A 204 4.79 13.76 -26.53
C LYS A 204 4.46 14.14 -25.09
N ALA A 205 3.61 13.36 -24.41
CA ALA A 205 3.26 13.60 -23.01
C ALA A 205 4.35 13.09 -22.05
N VAL A 206 5.14 12.09 -22.46
CA VAL A 206 6.33 11.65 -21.73
C VAL A 206 7.41 12.70 -21.80
N GLU A 207 7.72 13.25 -22.97
CA GLU A 207 8.71 14.32 -23.15
C GLU A 207 8.39 15.53 -22.25
N ALA A 208 7.15 16.02 -22.28
CA ALA A 208 6.71 17.11 -21.41
C ALA A 208 6.80 16.77 -19.91
N ALA A 209 6.53 15.51 -19.53
CA ALA A 209 6.63 15.07 -18.14
C ALA A 209 8.10 14.90 -17.70
N LYS A 210 8.99 14.45 -18.58
CA LYS A 210 10.45 14.37 -18.36
C LYS A 210 11.01 15.76 -18.11
N ASP A 211 10.70 16.73 -18.96
CA ASP A 211 11.15 18.11 -18.81
C ASP A 211 10.77 18.67 -17.42
N GLN A 212 9.52 18.46 -17.01
CA GLN A 212 9.04 18.91 -15.70
C GLN A 212 9.73 18.17 -14.55
N PHE A 213 9.90 16.85 -14.66
CA PHE A 213 10.54 16.03 -13.64
C PHE A 213 12.00 16.46 -13.45
N CYS A 214 12.75 16.64 -14.52
CA CYS A 214 14.18 16.98 -14.51
C CYS A 214 14.47 18.41 -14.04
N GLN A 215 13.53 19.34 -14.22
CA GLN A 215 13.62 20.67 -13.59
C GLN A 215 13.57 20.60 -12.05
N THR A 216 12.92 19.58 -11.50
CA THR A 216 12.77 19.40 -10.05
C THR A 216 13.77 18.42 -9.43
N ARG A 217 14.34 17.50 -10.23
CA ARG A 217 15.21 16.41 -9.78
C ARG A 217 16.38 16.19 -10.74
N VAL A 218 17.39 17.06 -10.64
CA VAL A 218 18.51 17.19 -11.60
C VAL A 218 19.41 15.94 -11.69
N ASP A 219 19.47 15.11 -10.64
CA ASP A 219 20.42 13.99 -10.54
C ASP A 219 19.81 12.59 -10.81
N GLU A 220 18.59 12.52 -11.34
CA GLU A 220 17.93 11.24 -11.61
C GLU A 220 18.28 10.74 -13.03
N GLU A 221 18.55 9.44 -13.16
CA GLU A 221 19.04 8.78 -14.40
C GLU A 221 18.13 9.01 -15.62
N ILE A 222 16.83 9.13 -15.38
CA ILE A 222 15.79 9.42 -16.39
C ILE A 222 16.00 10.75 -17.13
N CYS A 223 16.81 11.67 -16.57
CA CYS A 223 17.08 12.99 -17.14
C CYS A 223 18.22 13.00 -18.17
N PHE A 224 18.95 11.89 -18.29
CA PHE A 224 20.10 11.76 -19.20
C PHE A 224 19.87 10.70 -20.29
N THR A 225 18.75 9.97 -20.20
CA THR A 225 18.21 9.08 -21.24
C THR A 225 17.25 9.85 -22.14
#